data_AF-A0A1J5S6E4-F1
#
_entry.id   AF-A0A1J5S6E4-F1
#
_cell.length_a   1.000
_cell.length_b   1.000
_cell.length_c   1.000
_cell.angle_alpha   90.00
_cell.angle_beta   90.00
_cell.angle_gamma   90.00
#
_symmetry.space_group_name_H-M   'P 1'
#
loop_
_entity.id
_entity.type
_entity.pdbx_description
1 polymer ?
#
loop_
_entity_poly.entity_id
_entity_poly.type
_entity_poly.pdbx_seq_one_letter_code
_entity_poly.pdbx_strand_id
1 'polypeptide(L)' 'MERLKKHNSNHKGFTGKFNDWKIIYTETFDKKSDAMKREKEIKNWKSRIKVEKLIGLEHPDL' A
#
# COMPACT_ATOMS: atom_id res chain seq x y z
N MET A 1 -6.32 -6.86 12.24
CA MET A 1 -5.04 -7.59 12.03
C MET A 1 -5.18 -8.88 11.22
N GLU A 2 -6.37 -9.47 11.09
CA GLU A 2 -6.56 -10.79 10.45
C GLU A 2 -6.27 -10.82 8.93
N ARG A 3 -6.50 -9.69 8.24
CA ARG A 3 -6.28 -9.57 6.79
C ARG A 3 -4.81 -9.72 6.38
N LEU A 4 -3.88 -9.15 7.16
CA LEU A 4 -2.45 -9.28 6.89
C LEU A 4 -1.96 -10.72 7.09
N LYS A 5 -2.46 -11.39 8.14
CA LYS A 5 -2.14 -12.81 8.41
C LYS A 5 -2.61 -13.72 7.27
N LYS A 6 -3.79 -13.47 6.68
CA LYS A 6 -4.25 -14.21 5.50
C LYS A 6 -3.37 -13.98 4.26
N HIS A 7 -2.89 -12.75 4.06
CA HIS A 7 -1.99 -12.42 2.95
C HIS A 7 -0.58 -13.01 3.10
N ASN A 8 -0.06 -13.12 4.33
CA ASN A 8 1.24 -13.72 4.63
C ASN A 8 1.18 -15.23 4.90
N SER A 9 0.00 -15.84 4.77
CA SER A 9 -0.17 -17.29 4.88
C SER A 9 0.15 -17.93 3.53
N ASN A 10 1.21 -18.73 3.54
CA ASN A 10 1.70 -19.47 2.37
C ASN A 10 0.60 -20.42 1.86
N HIS A 11 0.09 -20.17 0.67
CA HIS A 11 -0.93 -21.00 0.01
C HIS A 11 -0.45 -21.37 -1.40
N LYS A 12 -0.95 -22.47 -1.98
CA LYS A 12 -0.59 -22.96 -3.33
C LYS A 12 -1.19 -22.07 -4.46
N GLY A 13 -1.01 -20.75 -4.39
CA GLY A 13 -1.42 -19.79 -5.40
C GLY A 13 -0.26 -18.89 -5.85
N PHE A 14 -0.46 -18.15 -6.94
CA PHE A 14 0.55 -17.25 -7.52
C PHE A 14 1.12 -16.22 -6.52
N THR A 15 0.32 -15.84 -5.51
CA THR A 15 0.68 -14.87 -4.46
C THR A 15 1.22 -15.50 -3.17
N GLY A 16 1.21 -16.82 -3.01
CA GLY A 16 1.69 -17.50 -1.80
C GLY A 16 3.21 -17.52 -1.65
N LYS A 17 3.95 -17.25 -2.74
CA LYS A 17 5.42 -17.19 -2.72
C LYS A 17 5.96 -15.90 -2.09
N PHE A 18 5.13 -14.85 -1.99
CA PHE A 18 5.51 -13.52 -1.52
C PHE A 18 4.76 -13.21 -0.20
N ASN A 19 5.37 -13.57 0.94
CA ASN A 19 4.78 -13.46 2.28
C ASN A 19 5.30 -12.25 3.07
N ASP A 20 5.80 -11.22 2.39
CA ASP A 20 6.44 -10.03 2.98
C ASP A 20 5.56 -8.78 2.94
N TRP A 21 4.23 -8.94 3.03
CA TRP A 21 3.36 -7.77 3.07
C TRP A 21 3.56 -7.03 4.40
N LYS A 22 4.06 -5.81 4.29
CA LYS A 22 4.23 -4.86 5.41
C LYS A 22 3.42 -3.60 5.11
N ILE A 23 2.75 -3.07 6.13
CA ILE A 23 2.07 -1.79 6.04
C ILE A 23 3.12 -0.70 6.26
N ILE A 24 3.43 0.05 5.20
CA ILE A 24 4.45 1.12 5.22
C ILE A 24 3.83 2.52 5.33
N TYR A 25 2.52 2.65 5.10
CA TYR A 25 1.80 3.92 5.16
C TYR A 25 0.35 3.69 5.57
N THR A 26 -0.15 4.51 6.48
CA THR A 26 -1.55 4.54 6.90
C THR A 26 -1.99 5.98 7.13
N GLU A 27 -3.15 6.34 6.61
CA GLU A 27 -3.73 7.67 6.78
C GLU A 27 -5.15 7.52 7.34
N THR A 28 -5.45 8.25 8.41
CA THR A 28 -6.76 8.25 9.05
C THR A 28 -7.62 9.37 8.51
N PHE A 29 -8.86 9.05 8.16
CA PHE A 29 -9.84 10.03 7.69
C PHE A 29 -11.08 9.98 8.57
N ASP A 30 -11.63 11.15 8.86
CA ASP A 30 -12.88 11.29 9.61
C ASP A 30 -14.09 10.78 8.82
N LYS A 31 -14.07 10.99 7.49
CA LYS A 31 -15.16 10.61 6.59
C LYS A 31 -14.72 9.56 5.60
N LYS A 32 -15.61 8.59 5.37
CA LYS A 32 -15.44 7.54 4.35
C LYS A 32 -15.25 8.12 2.94
N SER A 33 -15.91 9.24 2.64
CA SER A 33 -15.80 9.93 1.34
C SER A 33 -14.38 10.45 1.08
N ASP A 34 -13.71 10.98 2.10
CA ASP A 34 -12.38 11.55 1.95
C ASP A 34 -11.32 10.45 1.82
N ALA A 35 -11.48 9.35 2.56
CA ALA A 35 -10.65 8.15 2.35
C ALA A 35 -10.77 7.60 0.93
N MET A 36 -11.99 7.53 0.37
CA MET A 36 -12.21 7.06 -1.00
C MET A 36 -11.61 7.99 -2.05
N LYS A 37 -11.75 9.31 -1.87
CA LYS A 37 -11.13 10.30 -2.78
C LYS A 37 -9.61 10.15 -2.77
N ARG A 38 -9.00 10.07 -1.59
CA ARG A 38 -7.55 9.89 -1.46
C ARG A 38 -7.07 8.60 -2.11
N GLU A 39 -7.76 7.48 -1.86
CA GLU A 39 -7.41 6.21 -2.48
C GLU A 39 -7.43 6.31 -4.01
N LYS A 40 -8.45 6.98 -4.58
CA LYS A 40 -8.55 7.20 -6.01
C LYS A 40 -7.44 8.12 -6.54
N GLU A 41 -7.08 9.18 -5.81
CA GLU A 41 -5.98 10.07 -6.17
C GLU A 41 -4.64 9.31 -6.25
N ILE A 42 -4.31 8.54 -5.21
CA ILE A 42 -3.07 7.75 -5.16
C ILE A 42 -3.04 6.72 -6.30
N LYS A 43 -4.16 6.01 -6.53
CA LYS A 43 -4.29 5.07 -7.66
C LYS A 43 -4.15 5.76 -9.02
N ASN A 44 -4.65 6.99 -9.15
CA ASN A 44 -4.59 7.76 -10.39
C ASN A 44 -3.20 8.28 -10.73
N TRP A 45 -2.30 8.44 -9.74
CA TRP A 45 -0.96 8.92 -10.02
C TRP A 45 -0.22 8.06 -11.04
N LYS A 46 -0.45 6.74 -11.03
CA LYS A 46 0.24 5.75 -11.89
C LYS A 46 1.77 5.98 -11.95
N SER A 47 2.32 6.58 -10.89
CA SER A 47 3.67 7.12 -10.85
C SER A 47 4.30 6.68 -9.56
N ARG A 48 5.31 5.82 -9.69
CA ARG A 48 6.05 5.24 -8.57
C ARG A 48 6.70 6.32 -7.70
N ILE A 49 7.33 7.31 -8.34
CA ILE A 49 8.02 8.44 -7.68
C ILE A 49 7.07 9.21 -6.74
N LYS A 50 5.84 9.48 -7.18
CA LYS A 50 4.85 10.18 -6.34
C LYS A 50 4.42 9.35 -5.13
N VAL A 51 4.26 8.04 -5.32
CA VAL A 51 3.92 7.13 -4.23
C VAL A 51 5.10 6.99 -3.25
N GLU A 52 6.34 6.84 -3.74
CA GLU A 52 7.56 6.78 -2.93
C GLU A 52 7.76 8.04 -2.09
N LYS A 53 7.52 9.22 -2.68
CA LYS A 53 7.54 10.49 -1.95
C LYS A 53 6.46 10.58 -0.87
N LEU A 54 5.26 10.05 -1.12
CA LEU A 54 4.17 10.02 -0.13
C LEU A 54 4.53 9.16 1.09
N ILE A 55 5.19 8.02 0.87
CA ILE A 55 5.58 7.08 1.93
C ILE A 55 6.93 7.41 2.56
N GLY A 56 7.59 8.51 2.15
CA GLY A 56 8.89 8.92 2.68
C GLY A 56 10.04 7.98 2.32
N LEU A 57 9.89 7.15 1.27
CA LEU A 57 11.01 6.39 0.72
C LEU A 57 11.82 7.35 -0.15
N GLU A 58 12.90 7.91 0.39
CA GLU A 58 13.92 8.55 -0.42
C GLU A 58 14.53 7.48 -1.33
N HIS A 59 14.37 7.65 -2.64
CA HIS A 59 15.06 6.83 -3.62
C HIS A 59 16.49 7.40 -3.73
N PRO A 60 17.54 6.67 -3.31
CA PRO A 60 18.91 7.20 -3.23
C PRO A 60 19.61 7.40 -4.58
N ASP A 61 18.89 7.25 -5.71
CA ASP A 61 19.46 7.28 -7.07
C ASP A 61 18.86 8.41 -7.92
N LEU A 62 18.97 9.65 -7.41
CA LEU A 62 18.98 10.87 -8.22
C LEU A 62 20.29 11.63 -7.98
#